data_AF-A0AB40B5T6-F1
#
_entry.id   AF-A0AB40B5T6-F1
#
_cell.length_a   1.000
_cell.length_b   1.000
_cell.length_c   1.000
_cell.angle_alpha   90.00
_cell.angle_beta   90.00
_cell.angle_gamma   90.00
#
_symmetry.space_group_name_H-M   'P 1'
#
loop_
_entity.id
_entity.type
_entity.pdbx_description
1 polymer ?
#
loop_
_entity_poly.entity_id
_entity_poly.type
_entity_poly.pdbx_seq_one_letter_code
_entity_poly.pdbx_strand_id
1 'polypeptide(L)'
;MDSKLLEALYWKGVPVFDMGSNMNTMDVGWGSPTFHKMGREKVLLINALLPFGYELLMCDTDMVWLKNPLPYLARFPEADVLTSSDQVVPTVTDDSLDLWQQVSGAYNIGIFHWRPTETSKKLAKEWKEVLLADEKIWDQHVFNELVHRVLGPSVEGGKGLVYAYDGRLKLGILPASIFCSGHTYFVQAMYAQLSLEPYAVHTTFQYAGTEGKRHRLREAMAFYDPPEYYDSPGGFLSFKPRIPKSLLLDGAHTLESHFSLVNYQLKNIRTALAIASLLNRTLVMPPIWCRFDRMWFGHPGIMEGTITRQPFLCPMDHVFEVHVMLKELPEDEFGPEIDFREYSFFNNPLVSSQVKESVLEVQLCDGQSVKCNMDNETTQPGVITFPKQSKQEKLLQVFSSYKDVKVIQFSSMEDAFAGFTDKEKEEKFRNRVKRYVGIWCCVLSRDPGHIYYDMFWDEKPGWKPEPPKSREEDHPPW
;
A
#
# COMPACT_ATOMS: atom_id res chain seq x y z
N MET A 1 -9.53 23.43 -2.37
CA MET A 1 -9.82 22.01 -2.01
C MET A 1 -10.77 21.47 -3.06
N ASP A 2 -10.99 20.16 -3.15
CA ASP A 2 -11.94 19.57 -4.09
C ASP A 2 -13.37 20.11 -3.84
N SER A 3 -13.85 21.02 -4.70
CA SER A 3 -15.22 21.57 -4.61
C SER A 3 -16.28 20.47 -4.63
N LYS A 4 -16.02 19.33 -5.29
CA LYS A 4 -16.93 18.18 -5.30
C LYS A 4 -17.02 17.55 -3.91
N LEU A 5 -15.90 17.41 -3.20
CA LEU A 5 -15.89 16.90 -1.83
C LEU A 5 -16.65 17.86 -0.90
N LEU A 6 -16.39 19.16 -1.01
CA LEU A 6 -17.08 20.17 -0.22
C LEU A 6 -18.59 20.12 -0.43
N GLU A 7 -19.04 20.09 -1.70
CA GLU A 7 -20.46 19.96 -2.03
C GLU A 7 -21.05 18.66 -1.51
N ALA A 8 -20.35 17.53 -1.67
CA ALA A 8 -20.81 16.23 -1.19
C ALA A 8 -20.98 16.21 0.34
N LEU A 9 -20.04 16.81 1.09
CA LEU A 9 -20.14 16.93 2.55
C LEU A 9 -21.28 17.86 2.97
N TYR A 10 -21.41 19.01 2.31
CA TYR A 10 -22.49 19.96 2.56
C TYR A 10 -23.87 19.32 2.36
N TRP A 11 -24.07 18.62 1.24
CA TRP A 11 -25.34 17.93 0.94
C TRP A 11 -25.61 16.75 1.88
N LYS A 12 -24.58 16.18 2.51
CA LYS A 12 -24.71 15.18 3.57
C LYS A 12 -24.96 15.79 4.96
N GLY A 13 -25.04 17.12 5.07
CA GLY A 13 -25.25 17.82 6.34
C GLY A 13 -24.02 17.83 7.25
N VAL A 14 -22.84 17.53 6.71
CA VAL A 14 -21.57 17.64 7.45
C VAL A 14 -21.12 19.09 7.41
N PRO A 15 -20.91 19.76 8.56
CA PRO A 15 -20.37 21.11 8.58
C PRO A 15 -19.01 21.15 7.88
N VAL A 16 -18.92 21.97 6.84
CA VAL A 16 -17.75 22.12 5.98
C VAL A 16 -17.65 23.56 5.53
N PHE A 17 -16.43 24.05 5.28
CA PHE A 17 -16.20 25.37 4.71
C PHE A 17 -15.05 25.29 3.70
N ASP A 18 -15.06 26.19 2.71
CA ASP A 18 -13.95 26.31 1.78
C ASP A 18 -12.85 27.17 2.40
N MET A 19 -11.62 26.64 2.42
CA MET A 19 -10.46 27.41 2.84
C MET A 19 -10.03 28.45 1.79
N GLY A 20 -10.56 28.38 0.56
CA GLY A 20 -10.19 29.30 -0.53
C GLY A 20 -8.76 29.09 -1.05
N SER A 21 -8.14 27.94 -0.75
CA SER A 21 -6.73 27.66 -1.03
C SER A 21 -6.40 27.41 -2.51
N ASN A 22 -7.42 27.23 -3.37
CA ASN A 22 -7.29 26.97 -4.82
C ASN A 22 -6.25 25.89 -5.18
N MET A 23 -6.09 24.88 -4.31
CA MET A 23 -5.16 23.77 -4.53
C MET A 23 -5.67 22.81 -5.61
N ASN A 24 -4.73 22.32 -6.44
CA ASN A 24 -5.00 21.31 -7.47
C ASN A 24 -5.28 19.94 -6.82
N THR A 25 -6.15 19.15 -7.42
CA THR A 25 -6.49 17.77 -7.00
C THR A 25 -5.54 16.71 -7.55
N MET A 26 -4.63 17.08 -8.46
CA MET A 26 -3.60 16.17 -8.97
C MET A 26 -2.57 15.84 -7.90
N ASP A 27 -2.03 14.61 -7.93
CA ASP A 27 -0.90 14.22 -7.10
C ASP A 27 0.32 15.10 -7.44
N VAL A 28 0.80 15.84 -6.44
CA VAL A 28 1.85 16.85 -6.61
C VAL A 28 3.25 16.28 -6.37
N GLY A 29 3.36 15.01 -5.97
CA GLY A 29 4.62 14.38 -5.61
C GLY A 29 5.21 14.90 -4.29
N TRP A 30 5.81 13.99 -3.52
CA TRP A 30 6.44 14.33 -2.24
C TRP A 30 7.63 15.28 -2.44
N GLY A 31 7.72 16.32 -1.60
CA GLY A 31 8.81 17.31 -1.62
C GLY A 31 8.76 18.35 -2.74
N SER A 32 7.70 18.39 -3.56
CA SER A 32 7.56 19.40 -4.61
C SER A 32 7.19 20.79 -4.06
N PRO A 33 7.38 21.88 -4.84
CA PRO A 33 6.95 23.22 -4.42
C PRO A 33 5.45 23.30 -4.09
N THR A 34 4.60 22.58 -4.83
CA THR A 34 3.16 22.54 -4.58
C THR A 34 2.83 21.74 -3.31
N PHE A 35 3.59 20.68 -3.02
CA PHE A 35 3.52 19.97 -1.74
C PHE A 35 3.86 20.89 -0.55
N HIS A 36 4.94 21.67 -0.65
CA HIS A 36 5.28 22.66 0.38
C HIS A 36 4.20 23.73 0.54
N LYS A 37 3.58 24.18 -0.55
CA LYS A 37 2.45 25.11 -0.49
C LYS A 37 1.26 24.52 0.28
N MET A 38 0.92 23.27 0.04
CA MET A 38 -0.19 22.57 0.73
C MET A 38 0.05 22.46 2.23
N GLY A 39 1.26 22.08 2.65
CA GLY A 39 1.63 22.02 4.07
C GLY A 39 1.49 23.36 4.80
N ARG A 40 1.73 24.49 4.11
CA ARG A 40 1.58 25.83 4.71
C ARG A 40 0.13 26.18 5.05
N GLU A 41 -0.83 25.81 4.20
CA GLU A 41 -2.27 26.09 4.44
C GLU A 41 -2.74 25.49 5.77
N LYS A 42 -2.25 24.28 6.10
CA LYS A 42 -2.47 23.60 7.39
C LYS A 42 -2.04 24.47 8.58
N VAL A 43 -0.83 25.04 8.52
CA VAL A 43 -0.28 25.87 9.59
C VAL A 43 -1.01 27.21 9.72
N LEU A 44 -1.39 27.81 8.60
CA LEU A 44 -2.19 29.03 8.58
C LEU A 44 -3.54 28.81 9.28
N LEU A 45 -4.20 27.69 9.00
CA LEU A 45 -5.48 27.34 9.61
C LEU A 45 -5.35 27.13 11.13
N ILE A 46 -4.35 26.38 11.59
CA ILE A 46 -4.11 26.16 13.02
C ILE A 46 -3.90 27.50 13.73
N ASN A 47 -3.03 28.36 13.20
CA ASN A 47 -2.77 29.67 13.78
C ASN A 47 -4.04 30.57 13.80
N ALA A 48 -4.92 30.44 12.80
CA ALA A 48 -6.16 31.20 12.73
C ALA A 48 -7.23 30.70 13.71
N LEU A 49 -7.32 29.39 13.93
CA LEU A 49 -8.39 28.77 14.73
C LEU A 49 -8.10 28.72 16.23
N LEU A 50 -6.84 28.49 16.65
CA LEU A 50 -6.50 28.40 18.08
C LEU A 50 -6.92 29.63 18.92
N PRO A 51 -6.83 30.89 18.42
CA PRO A 51 -7.31 32.07 19.14
C PRO A 51 -8.80 32.06 19.48
N PHE A 52 -9.63 31.31 18.75
CA PHE A 52 -11.07 31.20 19.04
C PHE A 52 -11.39 30.27 20.22
N GLY A 53 -10.38 29.58 20.78
CA GLY A 53 -10.56 28.73 21.96
C GLY A 53 -11.07 27.32 21.66
N TYR A 54 -11.01 26.87 20.40
CA TYR A 54 -11.34 25.50 20.03
C TYR A 54 -10.13 24.56 20.16
N GLU A 55 -10.36 23.32 20.60
CA GLU A 55 -9.42 22.23 20.37
C GLU A 55 -9.49 21.79 18.90
N LEU A 56 -8.34 21.48 18.31
CA LEU A 56 -8.23 21.09 16.91
C LEU A 56 -7.71 19.66 16.83
N LEU A 57 -8.47 18.77 16.19
CA LEU A 57 -7.95 17.49 15.72
C LEU A 57 -7.74 17.59 14.22
N MET A 58 -6.49 17.48 13.80
CA MET A 58 -6.11 17.60 12.41
C MET A 58 -5.60 16.28 11.86
N CYS A 59 -5.95 16.04 10.60
CA CYS A 59 -5.42 14.93 9.84
C CYS A 59 -5.13 15.30 8.38
N ASP A 60 -4.13 14.66 7.79
CA ASP A 60 -3.90 14.71 6.34
C ASP A 60 -4.99 13.91 5.60
N THR A 61 -5.20 14.20 4.30
CA THR A 61 -6.31 13.64 3.51
C THR A 61 -6.10 12.17 3.12
N ASP A 62 -4.88 11.66 3.28
CA ASP A 62 -4.43 10.31 2.94
C ASP A 62 -4.30 9.42 4.18
N MET A 63 -5.13 9.67 5.19
CA MET A 63 -5.28 8.82 6.37
C MET A 63 -6.74 8.38 6.54
N VAL A 64 -6.95 7.24 7.20
CA VAL A 64 -8.29 6.72 7.54
C VAL A 64 -8.46 6.52 9.05
N TRP A 65 -9.51 7.10 9.62
CA TRP A 65 -9.92 6.88 11.01
C TRP A 65 -10.69 5.57 11.09
N LEU A 66 -10.19 4.61 11.86
CA LEU A 66 -10.78 3.27 12.02
C LEU A 66 -11.74 3.20 13.22
N LYS A 67 -11.55 4.09 14.20
CA LYS A 67 -12.46 4.29 15.34
C LYS A 67 -12.36 5.74 15.83
N ASN A 68 -13.33 6.14 16.66
CA ASN A 68 -13.37 7.47 17.26
C ASN A 68 -12.14 7.70 18.16
N PRO A 69 -11.24 8.65 17.84
CA PRO A 69 -10.03 8.89 18.62
C PRO A 69 -10.27 9.77 19.86
N LEU A 70 -11.39 10.48 19.94
CA LEU A 70 -11.62 11.49 20.99
C LEU A 70 -11.51 10.93 22.42
N PRO A 71 -12.06 9.74 22.75
CA PRO A 71 -11.89 9.16 24.10
C PRO A 71 -10.42 8.87 24.45
N TYR A 72 -9.61 8.48 23.46
CA TYR A 72 -8.19 8.26 23.66
C TYR A 72 -7.46 9.57 23.95
N LEU A 73 -7.69 10.61 23.13
CA LEU A 73 -7.06 11.92 23.30
C LEU A 73 -7.44 12.56 24.66
N ALA A 74 -8.67 12.33 25.14
CA ALA A 74 -9.16 12.81 26.42
C ALA A 74 -8.43 12.23 27.64
N ARG A 75 -7.65 11.14 27.50
CA ARG A 75 -6.81 10.58 28.58
C ARG A 75 -5.68 11.53 29.01
N PHE A 76 -5.32 12.49 28.16
CA PHE A 76 -4.20 13.40 28.34
C PHE A 76 -4.68 14.87 28.38
N PRO A 77 -5.49 15.27 29.37
CA PRO A 77 -6.07 16.63 29.42
C PRO A 77 -5.01 17.73 29.56
N GLU A 78 -3.85 17.39 30.11
CA GLU A 78 -2.71 18.29 30.33
C GLU A 78 -1.89 18.54 29.05
N ALA A 79 -2.06 17.76 27.97
CA ALA A 79 -1.27 17.92 26.76
C ALA A 79 -1.61 19.25 26.06
N ASP A 80 -0.60 19.99 25.62
CA ASP A 80 -0.80 21.11 24.70
C ASP A 80 -0.99 20.59 23.28
N VAL A 81 -0.18 19.60 22.90
CA VAL A 81 -0.18 18.94 21.59
C VAL A 81 0.02 17.44 21.75
N LEU A 82 -0.74 16.65 21.00
CA LEU A 82 -0.48 15.23 20.75
C LEU A 82 -0.17 15.04 19.27
N THR A 83 0.90 14.34 18.91
CA THR A 83 1.33 14.17 17.51
C THR A 83 1.63 12.71 17.21
N SER A 84 1.31 12.22 16.01
CA SER A 84 1.82 10.94 15.51
C SER A 84 3.32 11.01 15.22
N SER A 85 3.93 9.87 14.89
CA SER A 85 5.34 9.75 14.54
C SER A 85 5.53 8.86 13.30
N ASP A 86 6.62 9.08 12.59
CA ASP A 86 7.13 8.16 11.55
C ASP A 86 8.00 7.04 12.19
N GLN A 87 7.74 6.73 13.46
CA GLN A 87 8.39 5.65 14.19
C GLN A 87 7.94 4.29 13.64
N VAL A 88 8.90 3.39 13.42
CA VAL A 88 8.64 2.03 12.91
C VAL A 88 9.00 0.94 13.92
N VAL A 89 9.76 1.28 14.96
CA VAL A 89 10.12 0.38 16.06
C VAL A 89 9.21 0.68 17.25
N PRO A 90 8.46 -0.30 17.80
CA PRO A 90 7.55 -0.03 18.90
C PRO A 90 8.35 0.40 20.14
N THR A 91 8.02 1.54 20.73
CA THR A 91 8.63 1.99 22.00
C THR A 91 7.82 1.53 23.22
N VAL A 92 6.55 1.21 23.00
CA VAL A 92 5.61 0.64 23.96
C VAL A 92 4.91 -0.57 23.35
N THR A 93 4.38 -1.45 24.20
CA THR A 93 3.63 -2.65 23.77
C THR A 93 2.14 -2.58 24.12
N ASP A 94 1.72 -1.51 24.78
CA ASP A 94 0.34 -1.22 25.15
C ASP A 94 -0.16 0.04 24.40
N ASP A 95 -1.23 0.66 24.93
CA ASP A 95 -1.82 1.87 24.37
C ASP A 95 -1.36 3.16 25.08
N SER A 96 -0.21 3.15 25.74
CA SER A 96 0.43 4.34 26.30
C SER A 96 1.00 5.23 25.19
N LEU A 97 1.33 6.50 25.50
CA LEU A 97 2.12 7.33 24.58
C LEU A 97 3.49 6.69 24.32
N ASP A 98 4.04 6.89 23.12
CA ASP A 98 5.38 6.45 22.80
C ASP A 98 6.41 7.08 23.77
N LEU A 99 7.43 6.30 24.15
CA LEU A 99 8.52 6.75 25.00
C LEU A 99 9.41 7.70 24.20
N TRP A 100 9.23 9.00 24.39
CA TRP A 100 9.91 10.05 23.63
C TRP A 100 11.44 9.92 23.57
N GLN A 101 12.07 9.32 24.59
CA GLN A 101 13.52 9.05 24.61
C GLN A 101 13.97 7.97 23.61
N GLN A 102 13.04 7.11 23.17
CA GLN A 102 13.30 5.99 22.27
C GLN A 102 12.75 6.22 20.86
N VAL A 103 11.94 7.26 20.67
CA VAL A 103 11.44 7.65 19.35
C VAL A 103 12.61 8.20 18.54
N SER A 104 12.92 7.54 17.43
CA SER A 104 13.97 7.93 16.48
C SER A 104 13.40 8.43 15.15
N GLY A 105 12.14 8.11 14.84
CA GLY A 105 11.41 8.66 13.71
C GLY A 105 11.01 10.12 13.93
N ALA A 106 10.80 10.85 12.83
CA ALA A 106 10.30 12.22 12.89
C ALA A 106 8.92 12.27 13.53
N TYR A 107 8.59 13.36 14.22
CA TYR A 107 7.23 13.60 14.68
C TYR A 107 6.39 13.97 13.45
N ASN A 108 5.47 13.08 13.10
CA ASN A 108 4.65 13.17 11.90
C ASN A 108 3.45 14.07 12.18
N ILE A 109 3.26 15.07 11.33
CA ILE A 109 2.21 16.08 11.46
C ILE A 109 0.98 15.77 10.58
N GLY A 110 0.80 14.49 10.23
CA GLY A 110 -0.37 13.99 9.51
C GLY A 110 -1.50 13.56 10.42
N ILE A 111 -1.25 13.36 11.71
CA ILE A 111 -2.27 13.20 12.75
C ILE A 111 -1.81 13.91 14.02
N PHE A 112 -2.52 14.96 14.41
CA PHE A 112 -2.12 15.73 15.58
C PHE A 112 -3.30 16.54 16.15
N HIS A 113 -3.32 16.62 17.48
CA HIS A 113 -4.34 17.31 18.27
C HIS A 113 -3.71 18.50 18.98
N TRP A 114 -4.40 19.64 18.98
CA TRP A 114 -3.96 20.88 19.62
C TRP A 114 -5.01 21.36 20.61
N ARG A 115 -4.54 21.81 21.77
CA ARG A 115 -5.32 22.64 22.69
C ARG A 115 -4.96 24.12 22.51
N PRO A 116 -5.93 25.04 22.70
CA PRO A 116 -5.74 26.47 22.51
C PRO A 116 -5.03 27.14 23.71
N THR A 117 -3.95 26.53 24.20
CA THR A 117 -3.14 27.10 25.28
C THR A 117 -2.25 28.22 24.74
N GLU A 118 -1.77 29.10 25.63
CA GLU A 118 -0.89 30.20 25.23
C GLU A 118 0.41 29.69 24.59
N THR A 119 0.93 28.55 25.06
CA THR A 119 2.12 27.93 24.47
C THR A 119 1.83 27.40 23.07
N SER A 120 0.71 26.69 22.87
CA SER A 120 0.29 26.21 21.55
C SER A 120 0.10 27.35 20.54
N LYS A 121 -0.55 28.45 20.94
CA LYS A 121 -0.72 29.64 20.09
C LYS A 121 0.64 30.25 19.72
N LYS A 122 1.57 30.31 20.67
CA LYS A 122 2.93 30.83 20.41
C LYS A 122 3.69 29.96 19.42
N LEU A 123 3.66 28.64 19.60
CA LEU A 123 4.27 27.68 18.67
C LEU A 123 3.67 27.80 17.27
N ALA A 124 2.34 27.80 17.14
CA ALA A 124 1.66 27.92 15.85
C ALA A 124 2.01 29.23 15.12
N LYS A 125 2.13 30.34 15.88
CA LYS A 125 2.55 31.63 15.33
C LYS A 125 3.99 31.61 14.83
N GLU A 126 4.93 31.10 15.61
CA GLU A 126 6.35 31.01 15.22
C GLU A 126 6.53 30.05 14.02
N TRP A 127 5.86 28.90 14.05
CA TRP A 127 5.88 27.94 12.95
C TRP A 127 5.40 28.56 11.63
N LYS A 128 4.29 29.31 11.68
CA LYS A 128 3.78 30.07 10.55
C LYS A 128 4.79 31.11 10.06
N GLU A 129 5.37 31.90 10.96
CA GLU A 129 6.32 32.96 10.60
C GLU A 129 7.57 32.40 9.90
N VAL A 130 8.10 31.27 10.37
CA VAL A 130 9.23 30.58 9.72
C VAL A 130 8.85 30.08 8.32
N LEU A 131 7.68 29.46 8.17
CA LEU A 131 7.25 28.93 6.87
C LEU A 131 6.91 30.01 5.85
N LEU A 132 6.45 31.18 6.29
CA LEU A 132 6.20 32.31 5.40
C LEU A 132 7.50 33.03 4.99
N ALA A 133 8.59 32.85 5.74
CA ALA A 133 9.87 33.47 5.45
C ALA A 133 10.64 32.75 4.33
N ASP A 134 10.44 31.43 4.17
CA ASP A 134 11.06 30.65 3.09
C ASP A 134 10.11 29.56 2.56
N GLU A 135 9.73 29.73 1.30
CA GLU A 135 8.81 28.86 0.59
C GLU A 135 9.35 27.43 0.34
N LYS A 136 10.66 27.22 0.47
CA LYS A 136 11.30 25.94 0.20
C LYS A 136 11.31 25.01 1.40
N ILE A 137 10.99 25.51 2.59
CA ILE A 137 11.09 24.73 3.82
C ILE A 137 9.84 23.87 3.99
N TRP A 138 10.05 22.63 4.43
CA TRP A 138 9.01 21.66 4.71
C TRP A 138 8.41 21.87 6.11
N ASP A 139 7.08 21.91 6.21
CA ASP A 139 6.31 22.14 7.44
C ASP A 139 6.63 21.15 8.56
N GLN A 140 6.70 19.85 8.26
CA GLN A 140 7.06 18.82 9.24
C GLN A 140 8.48 19.03 9.80
N HIS A 141 9.43 19.41 8.93
CA HIS A 141 10.80 19.66 9.36
C HIS A 141 10.88 20.83 10.35
N VAL A 142 10.21 21.96 10.04
CA VAL A 142 10.16 23.11 10.96
C VAL A 142 9.48 22.76 12.27
N PHE A 143 8.36 22.03 12.22
CA PHE A 143 7.68 21.59 13.45
C PHE A 143 8.64 20.80 14.35
N ASN A 144 9.36 19.83 13.78
CA ASN A 144 10.34 19.02 14.51
C ASN A 144 11.46 19.89 15.09
N GLU A 145 12.07 20.80 14.33
CA GLU A 145 13.10 21.73 14.83
C GLU A 145 12.61 22.57 16.02
N LEU A 146 11.38 23.12 15.93
CA LEU A 146 10.81 23.95 16.97
C LEU A 146 10.54 23.17 18.26
N VAL A 147 9.92 21.99 18.17
CA VAL A 147 9.59 21.19 19.37
C VAL A 147 10.82 20.56 20.01
N HIS A 148 11.87 20.26 19.24
CA HIS A 148 13.12 19.68 19.73
C HIS A 148 14.12 20.70 20.31
N ARG A 149 13.90 22.01 20.13
CA ARG A 149 14.80 23.07 20.64
C ARG A 149 15.18 22.88 22.12
N VAL A 150 14.19 22.53 22.94
CA VAL A 150 14.39 21.98 24.29
C VAL A 150 13.39 20.86 24.46
N LEU A 151 13.89 19.63 24.56
CA LEU A 151 13.09 18.43 24.80
C LEU A 151 13.48 17.82 26.15
N GLY A 152 12.48 17.60 27.00
CA GLY A 152 12.64 17.18 28.38
C GLY A 152 12.54 18.35 29.39
N PRO A 153 12.42 18.04 30.69
CA PRO A 153 12.22 16.70 31.26
C PRO A 153 10.80 16.16 31.01
N SER A 154 10.50 14.97 31.54
CA SER A 154 9.13 14.45 31.55
C SER A 154 8.22 15.34 32.40
N VAL A 155 6.94 15.45 32.02
CA VAL A 155 5.94 16.19 32.80
C VAL A 155 5.49 15.31 33.97
N GLU A 156 5.65 15.81 35.20
CA GLU A 156 5.25 15.08 36.41
C GLU A 156 3.75 14.78 36.40
N GLY A 157 3.36 13.52 36.64
CA GLY A 157 1.97 13.06 36.53
C GLY A 157 1.41 13.05 35.10
N GLY A 158 2.20 13.43 34.09
CA GLY A 158 1.77 13.62 32.70
C GLY A 158 1.58 12.34 31.88
N LYS A 159 1.75 11.14 32.45
CA LYS A 159 1.50 9.85 31.79
C LYS A 159 2.18 9.72 30.40
N GLY A 160 3.47 10.04 30.32
CA GLY A 160 4.25 9.97 29.07
C GLY A 160 4.42 11.30 28.34
N LEU A 161 3.80 12.39 28.82
CA LEU A 161 4.05 13.74 28.31
C LEU A 161 5.46 14.24 28.64
N VAL A 162 6.00 15.06 27.74
CA VAL A 162 7.33 15.68 27.83
C VAL A 162 7.25 17.18 27.61
N TYR A 163 8.12 17.95 28.29
CA TYR A 163 8.30 19.36 27.96
C TYR A 163 9.06 19.51 26.63
N ALA A 164 8.52 20.32 25.73
CA ALA A 164 9.04 20.61 24.40
C ALA A 164 9.01 22.13 24.16
N TYR A 165 9.58 22.61 23.04
CA TYR A 165 9.52 24.02 22.60
C TYR A 165 9.87 25.01 23.73
N ASP A 166 11.18 25.22 23.94
CA ASP A 166 11.75 26.03 25.02
C ASP A 166 11.35 25.57 26.44
N GLY A 167 11.01 24.28 26.59
CA GLY A 167 10.61 23.68 27.87
C GLY A 167 9.24 24.14 28.37
N ARG A 168 8.36 24.62 27.49
CA ARG A 168 7.05 25.19 27.85
C ARG A 168 5.87 24.39 27.37
N LEU A 169 6.01 23.66 26.26
CA LEU A 169 4.93 22.90 25.63
C LEU A 169 4.87 21.51 26.22
N LYS A 170 3.70 21.05 26.67
CA LYS A 170 3.48 19.66 27.08
C LYS A 170 3.11 18.84 25.84
N LEU A 171 4.08 18.11 25.30
CA LEU A 171 3.94 17.29 24.10
C LEU A 171 3.72 15.82 24.46
N GLY A 172 2.85 15.14 23.72
CA GLY A 172 2.74 13.68 23.73
C GLY A 172 2.87 13.10 22.33
N ILE A 173 3.48 11.93 22.24
CA ILE A 173 3.67 11.21 20.98
C ILE A 173 2.70 10.04 20.95
N LEU A 174 1.77 10.06 20.00
CA LEU A 174 0.80 9.00 19.80
C LEU A 174 1.54 7.72 19.38
N PRO A 175 1.25 6.57 20.00
CA PRO A 175 1.98 5.33 19.75
C PRO A 175 1.77 4.82 18.32
N ALA A 176 2.87 4.56 17.61
CA ALA A 176 2.84 4.07 16.23
C ALA A 176 2.14 2.70 16.07
N SER A 177 1.92 1.97 17.16
CA SER A 177 1.19 0.70 17.18
C SER A 177 -0.32 0.85 16.95
N ILE A 178 -0.91 2.01 17.24
CA ILE A 178 -2.36 2.25 17.09
C ILE A 178 -2.70 3.56 16.38
N PHE A 179 -1.78 4.51 16.25
CA PHE A 179 -1.86 5.62 15.31
C PHE A 179 -0.84 5.36 14.20
N CYS A 180 -1.18 4.39 13.35
CA CYS A 180 -0.21 3.71 12.53
C CYS A 180 0.22 4.53 11.32
N SER A 181 1.51 4.49 11.02
CA SER A 181 2.03 4.73 9.67
C SER A 181 1.69 3.55 8.77
N GLY A 182 1.83 3.72 7.45
CA GLY A 182 1.55 2.61 6.54
C GLY A 182 2.56 1.46 6.66
N HIS A 183 3.79 1.70 7.13
CA HIS A 183 4.74 0.63 7.45
C HIS A 183 4.26 -0.21 8.65
N THR A 184 3.91 0.46 9.75
CA THR A 184 3.47 -0.20 10.99
C THR A 184 2.12 -0.89 10.84
N TYR A 185 1.23 -0.38 9.99
CA TYR A 185 -0.07 -0.98 9.71
C TYR A 185 0.00 -2.12 8.69
N PHE A 186 0.54 -1.88 7.49
CA PHE A 186 0.41 -2.81 6.37
C PHE A 186 1.57 -3.81 6.26
N VAL A 187 2.80 -3.42 6.65
CA VAL A 187 3.99 -4.29 6.55
C VAL A 187 4.16 -5.10 7.82
N GLN A 188 4.14 -4.43 8.97
CA GLN A 188 4.32 -5.09 10.26
C GLN A 188 3.03 -5.66 10.84
N ALA A 189 1.87 -5.10 10.52
CA ALA A 189 0.62 -5.34 11.26
C ALA A 189 0.84 -5.26 12.78
N MET A 190 1.55 -4.21 13.23
CA MET A 190 2.07 -4.05 14.59
C MET A 190 0.97 -4.18 15.64
N TYR A 191 -0.19 -3.55 15.39
CA TYR A 191 -1.37 -3.64 16.25
C TYR A 191 -1.79 -5.10 16.48
N ALA A 192 -1.86 -5.93 15.43
CA ALA A 192 -2.29 -7.31 15.52
C ALA A 192 -1.30 -8.17 16.30
N GLN A 193 0.01 -7.90 16.15
CA GLN A 193 1.05 -8.61 16.88
C GLN A 193 1.06 -8.26 18.37
N LEU A 194 0.70 -7.02 18.71
CA LEU A 194 0.58 -6.54 20.09
C LEU A 194 -0.81 -6.74 20.68
N SER A 195 -1.74 -7.37 19.95
CA SER A 195 -3.15 -7.55 20.37
C SER A 195 -3.86 -6.22 20.71
N LEU A 196 -3.57 -5.18 19.92
CA LEU A 196 -4.15 -3.85 20.03
C LEU A 196 -5.12 -3.57 18.88
N GLU A 197 -5.97 -2.56 19.06
CA GLU A 197 -6.86 -2.06 18.03
C GLU A 197 -6.43 -0.66 17.56
N PRO A 198 -6.17 -0.47 16.25
CA PRO A 198 -5.70 0.80 15.72
C PRO A 198 -6.81 1.85 15.65
N TYR A 199 -6.48 3.10 15.99
CA TYR A 199 -7.34 4.29 15.84
C TYR A 199 -7.31 4.85 14.43
N ALA A 200 -6.14 4.84 13.80
CA ALA A 200 -5.95 5.42 12.48
C ALA A 200 -4.83 4.70 11.73
N VAL A 201 -4.91 4.82 10.41
CA VAL A 201 -3.80 4.51 9.52
C VAL A 201 -3.53 5.72 8.62
N HIS A 202 -2.32 6.24 8.68
CA HIS A 202 -1.80 7.25 7.76
C HIS A 202 -1.01 6.54 6.66
N THR A 203 -1.35 6.76 5.39
CA THR A 203 -0.72 6.07 4.25
C THR A 203 0.66 6.65 3.89
N THR A 204 1.50 6.87 4.90
CA THR A 204 2.95 7.09 4.76
C THR A 204 3.68 5.77 4.51
N PHE A 205 4.94 5.84 4.08
CA PHE A 205 5.74 4.66 3.72
C PHE A 205 5.09 3.80 2.61
N GLN A 206 4.40 4.42 1.65
CA GLN A 206 3.74 3.74 0.52
C GLN A 206 4.42 4.08 -0.80
N TYR A 207 4.40 3.12 -1.73
CA TYR A 207 4.91 3.30 -3.08
C TYR A 207 3.77 3.67 -4.04
N ALA A 208 4.10 3.98 -5.30
CA ALA A 208 3.13 4.25 -6.36
C ALA A 208 2.14 5.42 -6.11
N GLY A 209 2.53 6.41 -5.30
CA GLY A 209 1.78 7.66 -5.10
C GLY A 209 0.34 7.44 -4.63
N THR A 210 -0.58 8.30 -5.08
CA THR A 210 -2.01 8.22 -4.74
C THR A 210 -2.62 6.85 -5.06
N GLU A 211 -2.25 6.24 -6.18
CA GLU A 211 -2.80 4.96 -6.59
C GLU A 211 -2.34 3.80 -5.70
N GLY A 212 -1.07 3.79 -5.29
CA GLY A 212 -0.59 2.81 -4.31
C GLY A 212 -1.23 2.99 -2.94
N LYS A 213 -1.37 4.22 -2.45
CA LYS A 213 -2.08 4.52 -1.20
C LYS A 213 -3.52 4.01 -1.22
N ARG A 214 -4.25 4.26 -2.31
CA ARG A 214 -5.63 3.75 -2.49
C ARG A 214 -5.65 2.22 -2.51
N HIS A 215 -4.74 1.58 -3.26
CA HIS A 215 -4.64 0.13 -3.31
C HIS A 215 -4.38 -0.49 -1.93
N ARG A 216 -3.54 0.13 -1.11
CA ARG A 216 -3.23 -0.33 0.25
C ARG A 216 -4.42 -0.28 1.19
N LEU A 217 -5.19 0.80 1.10
CA LEU A 217 -6.44 0.90 1.85
C LEU A 217 -7.46 -0.14 1.36
N ARG A 218 -7.50 -0.45 0.06
CA ARG A 218 -8.33 -1.55 -0.47
C ARG A 218 -7.86 -2.92 0.02
N GLU A 219 -6.55 -3.21 0.00
CA GLU A 219 -5.96 -4.43 0.56
C GLU A 219 -6.36 -4.64 2.03
N ALA A 220 -6.41 -3.56 2.81
CA ALA A 220 -6.86 -3.58 4.20
C ALA A 220 -8.39 -3.50 4.38
N MET A 221 -9.17 -3.46 3.30
CA MET A 221 -10.63 -3.25 3.31
C MET A 221 -11.07 -1.98 4.05
N ALA A 222 -10.20 -0.97 4.08
CA ALA A 222 -10.41 0.34 4.71
C ALA A 222 -10.75 1.45 3.69
N PHE A 223 -10.85 1.11 2.40
CA PHE A 223 -11.31 2.02 1.34
C PHE A 223 -12.73 1.68 0.90
N TYR A 224 -13.52 2.70 0.59
CA TYR A 224 -14.87 2.55 0.07
C TYR A 224 -14.91 2.82 -1.43
N ASP A 225 -15.32 1.82 -2.20
CA ASP A 225 -15.50 1.90 -3.64
C ASP A 225 -16.99 1.84 -4.03
N PRO A 226 -17.36 2.35 -5.21
CA PRO A 226 -18.73 2.26 -5.70
C PRO A 226 -19.10 0.81 -6.08
N PRO A 227 -20.40 0.44 -6.14
CA PRO A 227 -20.85 -0.94 -6.36
C PRO A 227 -20.25 -1.62 -7.59
N GLU A 228 -19.99 -0.87 -8.66
CA GLU A 228 -19.43 -1.38 -9.92
C GLU A 228 -18.02 -1.93 -9.75
N TYR A 229 -17.29 -1.49 -8.72
CA TYR A 229 -15.96 -2.03 -8.38
C TYR A 229 -16.04 -3.50 -7.95
N TYR A 230 -17.14 -3.88 -7.30
CA TYR A 230 -17.35 -5.19 -6.69
C TYR A 230 -18.06 -6.21 -7.60
N ASP A 231 -18.58 -5.78 -8.75
CA ASP A 231 -19.18 -6.65 -9.77
C ASP A 231 -18.75 -6.21 -11.19
N SER A 232 -17.52 -6.59 -11.56
CA SER A 232 -16.96 -6.30 -12.89
C SER A 232 -17.78 -6.96 -14.00
N PRO A 233 -18.10 -6.27 -15.12
CA PRO A 233 -18.92 -6.83 -16.20
C PRO A 233 -18.39 -8.14 -16.81
N GLY A 234 -17.06 -8.29 -16.95
CA GLY A 234 -16.41 -9.51 -17.45
C GLY A 234 -16.23 -10.60 -16.38
N GLY A 235 -16.61 -10.33 -15.13
CA GLY A 235 -16.32 -11.15 -13.97
C GLY A 235 -14.83 -11.20 -13.62
N PHE A 236 -14.49 -12.13 -12.75
CA PHE A 236 -13.19 -12.22 -12.09
C PHE A 236 -12.45 -13.51 -12.45
N LEU A 237 -11.14 -13.41 -12.54
CA LEU A 237 -10.20 -14.53 -12.55
C LEU A 237 -9.45 -14.56 -11.23
N SER A 238 -9.31 -15.73 -10.61
CA SER A 238 -8.46 -15.92 -9.42
C SER A 238 -7.75 -17.26 -9.49
N PHE A 239 -6.78 -17.48 -8.60
CA PHE A 239 -6.14 -18.78 -8.45
C PHE A 239 -5.67 -19.04 -7.02
N LYS A 240 -5.51 -20.31 -6.67
CA LYS A 240 -4.96 -20.73 -5.37
C LYS A 240 -3.41 -20.71 -5.46
N PRO A 241 -2.70 -19.78 -4.80
CA PRO A 241 -1.24 -19.74 -4.86
C PRO A 241 -0.66 -20.93 -4.09
N ARG A 242 0.03 -21.83 -4.79
CA ARG A 242 0.69 -23.00 -4.19
C ARG A 242 2.19 -22.78 -4.14
N ILE A 243 2.66 -22.00 -3.18
CA ILE A 243 4.09 -21.75 -3.01
C ILE A 243 4.74 -22.95 -2.29
N PRO A 244 5.80 -23.56 -2.85
CA PRO A 244 6.56 -24.60 -2.17
C PRO A 244 7.01 -24.15 -0.78
N LYS A 245 6.80 -25.00 0.23
CA LYS A 245 7.22 -24.70 1.62
C LYS A 245 8.71 -24.39 1.72
N SER A 246 9.53 -25.02 0.89
CA SER A 246 10.97 -24.76 0.85
C SER A 246 11.32 -23.34 0.42
N LEU A 247 10.55 -22.72 -0.48
CA LEU A 247 10.75 -21.32 -0.86
C LEU A 247 10.29 -20.35 0.22
N LEU A 248 9.31 -20.73 1.05
CA LEU A 248 8.77 -19.89 2.12
C LEU A 248 9.54 -19.99 3.44
N LEU A 249 9.87 -21.21 3.87
CA LEU A 249 10.25 -21.50 5.25
C LEU A 249 11.70 -21.96 5.41
N ASP A 250 12.31 -22.53 4.36
CA ASP A 250 13.66 -23.09 4.47
C ASP A 250 14.72 -22.01 4.21
N GLY A 251 15.92 -22.23 4.76
CA GLY A 251 17.12 -21.44 4.46
C GLY A 251 17.19 -20.07 5.12
N ALA A 252 18.33 -19.40 4.94
CA ALA A 252 18.54 -18.04 5.42
C ALA A 252 17.76 -17.04 4.57
N HIS A 253 17.29 -15.95 5.19
CA HIS A 253 16.70 -14.82 4.48
C HIS A 253 17.82 -13.99 3.83
N THR A 254 18.17 -14.35 2.60
CA THR A 254 19.11 -13.61 1.75
C THR A 254 18.41 -12.97 0.56
N LEU A 255 19.13 -12.10 -0.14
CA LEU A 255 18.66 -11.48 -1.37
C LEU A 255 18.25 -12.51 -2.42
N GLU A 256 19.06 -13.55 -2.61
CA GLU A 256 18.80 -14.63 -3.56
C GLU A 256 17.54 -15.41 -3.16
N SER A 257 17.36 -15.69 -1.86
CA SER A 257 16.16 -16.38 -1.36
C SER A 257 14.89 -15.51 -1.53
N HIS A 258 15.01 -14.19 -1.35
CA HIS A 258 13.91 -13.24 -1.57
C HIS A 258 13.48 -13.27 -3.03
N PHE A 259 14.42 -13.07 -3.95
CA PHE A 259 14.11 -13.07 -5.37
C PHE A 259 13.65 -14.43 -5.85
N SER A 260 14.18 -15.54 -5.34
CA SER A 260 13.67 -16.89 -5.67
C SER A 260 12.19 -17.06 -5.31
N LEU A 261 11.78 -16.56 -4.12
CA LEU A 261 10.40 -16.59 -3.67
C LEU A 261 9.49 -15.68 -4.51
N VAL A 262 9.90 -14.43 -4.76
CA VAL A 262 9.11 -13.47 -5.54
C VAL A 262 9.02 -13.91 -7.01
N ASN A 263 10.12 -14.35 -7.62
CA ASN A 263 10.18 -14.83 -8.99
C ASN A 263 9.26 -16.02 -9.26
N TYR A 264 9.16 -16.95 -8.30
CA TYR A 264 8.20 -18.06 -8.39
C TYR A 264 6.76 -17.57 -8.47
N GLN A 265 6.40 -16.56 -7.65
CA GLN A 265 5.07 -15.98 -7.64
C GLN A 265 4.81 -15.14 -8.90
N LEU A 266 5.80 -14.33 -9.35
CA LEU A 266 5.72 -13.53 -10.57
C LEU A 266 5.41 -14.40 -11.79
N LYS A 267 6.04 -15.57 -11.93
CA LYS A 267 5.75 -16.49 -13.04
C LYS A 267 4.28 -16.93 -13.06
N ASN A 268 3.72 -17.25 -11.90
CA ASN A 268 2.30 -17.61 -11.77
C ASN A 268 1.37 -16.43 -12.06
N ILE A 269 1.70 -15.24 -11.54
CA ILE A 269 0.92 -14.01 -11.78
C ILE A 269 0.97 -13.62 -13.27
N ARG A 270 2.12 -13.74 -13.93
CA ARG A 270 2.27 -13.51 -15.37
C ARG A 270 1.31 -14.39 -16.18
N THR A 271 1.23 -15.67 -15.85
CA THR A 271 0.28 -16.61 -16.46
C THR A 271 -1.17 -16.20 -16.19
N ALA A 272 -1.48 -15.79 -14.96
CA ALA A 272 -2.81 -15.31 -14.60
C ALA A 272 -3.20 -14.04 -15.39
N LEU A 273 -2.29 -13.08 -15.52
CA LEU A 273 -2.48 -11.86 -16.31
C LEU A 273 -2.74 -12.18 -17.79
N ALA A 274 -2.00 -13.14 -18.36
CA ALA A 274 -2.21 -13.57 -19.75
C ALA A 274 -3.60 -14.17 -19.95
N ILE A 275 -4.03 -15.06 -19.06
CA ILE A 275 -5.37 -15.67 -19.09
C ILE A 275 -6.45 -14.61 -18.87
N ALA A 276 -6.28 -13.71 -17.90
CA ALA A 276 -7.20 -12.61 -17.61
C ALA A 276 -7.41 -11.71 -18.84
N SER A 277 -6.32 -11.34 -19.50
CA SER A 277 -6.33 -10.55 -20.74
C SER A 277 -7.08 -11.28 -21.87
N LEU A 278 -6.80 -12.58 -22.09
CA LEU A 278 -7.46 -13.37 -23.14
C LEU A 278 -8.97 -13.56 -22.89
N LEU A 279 -9.36 -13.73 -21.63
CA LEU A 279 -10.75 -13.95 -21.24
C LEU A 279 -11.51 -12.65 -20.94
N ASN A 280 -10.85 -11.50 -21.03
CA ASN A 280 -11.38 -10.19 -20.66
C ASN A 280 -11.99 -10.18 -19.25
N ARG A 281 -11.22 -10.66 -18.27
CA ARG A 281 -11.63 -10.78 -16.86
C ARG A 281 -10.73 -9.96 -15.96
N THR A 282 -11.30 -9.41 -14.90
CA THR A 282 -10.55 -8.73 -13.84
C THR A 282 -9.75 -9.75 -13.02
N LEU A 283 -8.43 -9.61 -12.93
CA LEU A 283 -7.60 -10.50 -12.12
C LEU A 283 -7.67 -10.10 -10.64
N VAL A 284 -8.16 -10.98 -9.77
CA VAL A 284 -7.94 -10.86 -8.33
C VAL A 284 -6.52 -11.34 -8.04
N MET A 285 -5.64 -10.41 -7.69
CA MET A 285 -4.22 -10.67 -7.44
C MET A 285 -4.07 -11.63 -6.26
N PRO A 286 -3.11 -12.57 -6.28
CA PRO A 286 -2.87 -13.43 -5.12
C PRO A 286 -2.18 -12.65 -3.99
N PRO A 287 -2.27 -13.13 -2.74
CA PRO A 287 -1.38 -12.68 -1.67
C PRO A 287 0.09 -12.89 -2.09
N ILE A 288 0.94 -11.88 -1.94
CA ILE A 288 2.36 -11.93 -2.31
C ILE A 288 3.21 -12.09 -1.07
N TRP A 289 4.07 -13.10 -1.04
CA TRP A 289 5.01 -13.33 0.06
C TRP A 289 6.39 -12.79 -0.27
N CYS A 290 6.96 -12.03 0.66
CA CYS A 290 8.32 -11.53 0.56
C CYS A 290 9.15 -11.94 1.78
N ARG A 291 10.46 -12.07 1.56
CA ARG A 291 11.43 -12.25 2.64
C ARG A 291 12.03 -10.94 3.13
N PHE A 292 12.04 -9.91 2.30
CA PHE A 292 12.63 -8.60 2.59
C PHE A 292 11.60 -7.52 2.37
N ASP A 293 11.70 -6.49 3.19
CA ASP A 293 11.02 -5.22 3.07
C ASP A 293 11.51 -4.45 1.84
N ARG A 294 10.76 -3.43 1.41
CA ARG A 294 11.19 -2.46 0.40
C ARG A 294 11.33 -1.12 1.12
N MET A 295 12.46 -0.43 0.95
CA MET A 295 12.71 0.92 1.48
C MET A 295 13.30 1.83 0.38
N TRP A 296 13.51 3.12 0.67
CA TRP A 296 14.12 4.09 -0.27
C TRP A 296 15.64 4.20 -0.15
N PHE A 297 16.26 3.38 0.69
CA PHE A 297 17.68 3.45 1.01
C PHE A 297 18.23 2.05 1.27
N GLY A 298 19.57 1.89 1.29
CA GLY A 298 20.21 0.61 1.56
C GLY A 298 19.86 0.08 2.95
N HIS A 299 19.38 -1.17 3.05
CA HIS A 299 18.94 -1.77 4.32
C HIS A 299 19.23 -3.28 4.37
N PRO A 300 19.27 -3.93 5.55
CA PRO A 300 19.64 -5.34 5.69
C PRO A 300 18.50 -6.31 5.34
N GLY A 301 17.54 -5.88 4.52
CA GLY A 301 16.34 -6.66 4.20
C GLY A 301 15.15 -6.39 5.12
N ILE A 302 15.36 -6.30 6.44
CA ILE A 302 14.35 -5.87 7.42
C ILE A 302 14.96 -4.80 8.31
N MET A 303 14.22 -3.74 8.64
CA MET A 303 14.73 -2.70 9.53
C MET A 303 14.95 -3.23 10.95
N GLU A 304 16.12 -2.91 11.51
CA GLU A 304 16.49 -3.31 12.87
C GLU A 304 15.49 -2.76 13.90
N GLY A 305 15.14 -3.58 14.88
CA GLY A 305 14.16 -3.25 15.93
C GLY A 305 12.69 -3.38 15.51
N THR A 306 12.38 -3.48 14.21
CA THR A 306 10.99 -3.73 13.79
C THR A 306 10.52 -5.12 14.19
N ILE A 307 9.21 -5.31 14.33
CA ILE A 307 8.61 -6.61 14.62
C ILE A 307 8.07 -7.30 13.36
N THR A 308 8.61 -6.97 12.18
CA THR A 308 8.21 -7.57 10.90
C THR A 308 8.46 -9.08 10.92
N ARG A 309 7.41 -9.89 10.72
CA ARG A 309 7.55 -11.35 10.61
C ARG A 309 8.24 -11.72 9.30
N GLN A 310 8.95 -12.84 9.26
CA GLN A 310 9.58 -13.34 8.04
C GLN A 310 9.22 -14.82 7.79
N PRO A 311 8.88 -15.19 6.52
CA PRO A 311 8.43 -14.27 5.47
C PRO A 311 7.15 -13.55 5.91
N PHE A 312 6.84 -12.42 5.28
CA PHE A 312 5.59 -11.69 5.50
C PHE A 312 4.77 -11.64 4.22
N LEU A 313 3.47 -11.43 4.39
CA LEU A 313 2.60 -11.01 3.32
C LEU A 313 3.01 -9.60 2.92
N CYS A 314 3.79 -9.47 1.86
CA CYS A 314 4.18 -8.16 1.38
C CYS A 314 3.03 -7.53 0.61
N PRO A 315 2.83 -6.24 0.81
CA PRO A 315 1.88 -5.48 0.02
C PRO A 315 2.27 -5.45 -1.45
N MET A 316 1.28 -5.33 -2.34
CA MET A 316 1.51 -5.50 -3.77
C MET A 316 2.52 -4.50 -4.37
N ASP A 317 2.50 -3.26 -3.88
CA ASP A 317 3.40 -2.19 -4.31
C ASP A 317 4.86 -2.36 -3.86
N HIS A 318 5.20 -3.42 -3.11
CA HIS A 318 6.60 -3.81 -2.89
C HIS A 318 7.20 -4.49 -4.12
N VAL A 319 6.38 -5.07 -4.99
CA VAL A 319 6.81 -5.84 -6.17
C VAL A 319 6.31 -5.23 -7.47
N PHE A 320 5.09 -4.71 -7.47
CA PHE A 320 4.42 -4.17 -8.66
C PHE A 320 4.32 -2.65 -8.62
N GLU A 321 4.48 -2.01 -9.77
CA GLU A 321 4.24 -0.57 -9.94
C GLU A 321 2.75 -0.34 -10.20
N VAL A 322 1.96 -0.31 -9.13
CA VAL A 322 0.48 -0.19 -9.15
C VAL A 322 0.01 0.99 -10.00
N HIS A 323 0.71 2.12 -9.92
CA HIS A 323 0.39 3.32 -10.71
C HIS A 323 0.59 3.11 -12.22
N VAL A 324 1.51 2.24 -12.63
CA VAL A 324 1.71 1.86 -14.04
C VAL A 324 0.63 0.88 -14.48
N MET A 325 0.23 -0.04 -13.60
CA MET A 325 -0.83 -1.02 -13.88
C MET A 325 -2.18 -0.36 -14.13
N LEU A 326 -2.49 0.73 -13.41
CA LEU A 326 -3.73 1.51 -13.54
C LEU A 326 -3.67 2.59 -14.63
N LYS A 327 -2.51 2.77 -15.27
CA LYS A 327 -2.36 3.79 -16.31
C LYS A 327 -2.99 3.30 -17.60
N GLU A 328 -3.83 4.12 -18.21
CA GLU A 328 -4.31 3.92 -19.58
C GLU A 328 -3.11 3.94 -20.55
N LEU A 329 -2.94 2.85 -21.30
CA LEU A 329 -1.87 2.65 -22.27
C LEU A 329 -2.47 2.34 -23.65
N PRO A 330 -1.90 2.85 -24.76
CA PRO A 330 -2.41 2.63 -26.11
C PRO A 330 -2.60 1.15 -26.45
N GLU A 331 -3.81 0.73 -26.82
CA GLU A 331 -4.11 -0.68 -27.09
C GLU A 331 -3.36 -1.24 -28.31
N ASP A 332 -3.00 -0.39 -29.26
CA ASP A 332 -2.23 -0.77 -30.44
C ASP A 332 -0.79 -1.20 -30.11
N GLU A 333 -0.19 -0.65 -29.06
CA GLU A 333 1.16 -1.02 -28.59
C GLU A 333 1.13 -2.03 -27.42
N PHE A 334 0.15 -1.91 -26.53
CA PHE A 334 0.11 -2.63 -25.25
C PHE A 334 -1.01 -3.66 -25.15
N GLY A 335 -1.86 -3.78 -26.17
CA GLY A 335 -3.01 -4.67 -26.14
C GLY A 335 -4.09 -4.18 -25.17
N PRO A 336 -5.14 -4.98 -24.94
CA PRO A 336 -6.24 -4.57 -24.07
C PRO A 336 -5.77 -4.31 -22.64
N GLU A 337 -6.51 -3.47 -21.92
CA GLU A 337 -6.32 -3.28 -20.49
C GLU A 337 -6.50 -4.59 -19.71
N ILE A 338 -5.78 -4.71 -18.60
CA ILE A 338 -5.87 -5.86 -17.70
C ILE A 338 -6.25 -5.34 -16.31
N ASP A 339 -7.54 -5.29 -16.05
CA ASP A 339 -8.07 -4.91 -14.75
C ASP A 339 -7.62 -5.86 -13.65
N PHE A 340 -7.46 -5.32 -12.44
CA PHE A 340 -7.11 -6.12 -11.27
C PHE A 340 -7.83 -5.68 -9.99
N ARG A 341 -7.86 -6.57 -8.99
CA ARG A 341 -8.31 -6.32 -7.62
C ARG A 341 -7.28 -6.87 -6.62
N GLU A 342 -7.32 -6.32 -5.43
CA GLU A 342 -6.50 -6.70 -4.29
C GLU A 342 -6.74 -8.14 -3.85
N TYR A 343 -5.75 -8.76 -3.18
CA TYR A 343 -5.86 -10.15 -2.73
C TYR A 343 -6.97 -10.40 -1.71
N SER A 344 -7.39 -9.37 -0.98
CA SER A 344 -8.46 -9.41 0.01
C SER A 344 -9.85 -9.14 -0.56
N PHE A 345 -9.98 -8.95 -1.89
CA PHE A 345 -11.22 -8.55 -2.55
C PHE A 345 -12.41 -9.42 -2.15
N PHE A 346 -12.28 -10.75 -2.22
CA PHE A 346 -13.38 -11.66 -1.85
C PHE A 346 -13.67 -11.71 -0.34
N ASN A 347 -12.75 -11.26 0.50
CA ASN A 347 -12.99 -11.06 1.93
C ASN A 347 -13.77 -9.78 2.22
N ASN A 348 -13.78 -8.82 1.28
CA ASN A 348 -14.49 -7.56 1.45
C ASN A 348 -16.00 -7.80 1.60
N PRO A 349 -16.64 -7.27 2.67
CA PRO A 349 -18.07 -7.47 2.91
C PRO A 349 -18.97 -6.82 1.85
N LEU A 350 -18.46 -5.85 1.09
CA LEU A 350 -19.20 -5.18 0.01
C LEU A 350 -19.31 -6.02 -1.27
N VAL A 351 -18.47 -7.05 -1.43
CA VAL A 351 -18.65 -8.02 -2.51
C VAL A 351 -19.87 -8.88 -2.21
N SER A 352 -20.85 -8.87 -3.10
CA SER A 352 -22.13 -9.56 -2.92
C SER A 352 -21.97 -11.08 -2.90
N SER A 353 -22.90 -11.79 -2.23
CA SER A 353 -22.95 -13.24 -2.27
C SER A 353 -23.15 -13.78 -3.69
N GLN A 354 -23.88 -13.06 -4.55
CA GLN A 354 -24.08 -13.43 -5.95
C GLN A 354 -22.76 -13.55 -6.73
N VAL A 355 -21.77 -12.68 -6.41
CA VAL A 355 -20.42 -12.78 -6.98
C VAL A 355 -19.65 -13.92 -6.32
N LYS A 356 -19.65 -13.99 -4.98
CA LYS A 356 -18.84 -14.98 -4.21
C LYS A 356 -19.26 -16.43 -4.42
N GLU A 357 -20.54 -16.68 -4.71
CA GLU A 357 -21.10 -18.03 -4.86
C GLU A 357 -21.10 -18.51 -6.32
N SER A 358 -21.00 -17.59 -7.29
CA SER A 358 -20.92 -17.92 -8.72
C SER A 358 -19.47 -18.23 -9.12
N VAL A 359 -18.99 -19.40 -8.69
CA VAL A 359 -17.61 -19.87 -8.88
C VAL A 359 -17.54 -21.10 -9.79
N LEU A 360 -16.65 -21.04 -10.76
CA LEU A 360 -16.17 -22.18 -11.54
C LEU A 360 -14.75 -22.52 -11.10
N GLU A 361 -14.57 -23.64 -10.42
CA GLU A 361 -13.25 -24.17 -10.09
C GLU A 361 -12.64 -24.89 -11.29
N VAL A 362 -11.40 -24.54 -11.61
CA VAL A 362 -10.62 -25.13 -12.70
C VAL A 362 -9.49 -25.96 -12.11
N GLN A 363 -9.60 -27.28 -12.22
CA GLN A 363 -8.59 -28.23 -11.75
C GLN A 363 -7.65 -28.59 -12.91
N LEU A 364 -6.37 -28.24 -12.77
CA LEU A 364 -5.37 -28.58 -13.79
C LEU A 364 -5.09 -30.09 -13.81
N CYS A 365 -5.04 -30.68 -15.00
CA CYS A 365 -4.72 -32.09 -15.20
C CYS A 365 -3.60 -32.30 -16.20
N ASP A 366 -2.85 -33.39 -16.05
CA ASP A 366 -1.84 -33.79 -17.02
C ASP A 366 -2.56 -34.39 -18.24
N GLY A 367 -2.25 -33.91 -19.45
CA GLY A 367 -2.95 -34.29 -20.69
C GLY A 367 -2.85 -35.77 -21.07
N GLN A 368 -1.96 -36.53 -20.42
CA GLN A 368 -1.85 -38.00 -20.58
C GLN A 368 -2.78 -38.79 -19.65
N SER A 369 -3.43 -38.11 -18.69
CA SER A 369 -4.34 -38.78 -17.75
C SER A 369 -5.73 -38.97 -18.35
N VAL A 370 -6.31 -40.16 -18.16
CA VAL A 370 -7.67 -40.52 -18.63
C VAL A 370 -8.73 -39.54 -18.11
N LYS A 371 -8.51 -38.93 -16.94
CA LYS A 371 -9.39 -37.92 -16.34
C LYS A 371 -9.39 -36.57 -17.06
N CYS A 372 -8.37 -36.26 -17.85
CA CYS A 372 -8.24 -34.99 -18.58
C CYS A 372 -8.97 -35.01 -19.94
N ASN A 373 -9.31 -36.21 -20.43
CA ASN A 373 -9.96 -36.45 -21.72
C ASN A 373 -11.48 -36.72 -21.60
N MET A 374 -12.05 -36.64 -20.39
CA MET A 374 -13.50 -36.64 -20.25
C MET A 374 -14.03 -35.27 -20.64
N ASP A 375 -14.15 -35.04 -21.95
CA ASP A 375 -14.93 -33.94 -22.50
C ASP A 375 -16.36 -34.06 -21.94
N ASN A 376 -16.75 -33.09 -21.11
CA ASN A 376 -18.12 -32.81 -20.65
C ASN A 376 -18.72 -33.57 -19.46
N GLU A 377 -18.02 -34.46 -18.75
CA GLU A 377 -18.55 -35.01 -17.49
C GLU A 377 -17.94 -34.29 -16.28
N THR A 378 -18.57 -33.17 -15.91
CA THR A 378 -18.37 -32.55 -14.61
C THR A 378 -18.83 -33.53 -13.54
N THR A 379 -17.89 -34.09 -12.78
CA THR A 379 -18.21 -34.96 -11.63
C THR A 379 -18.89 -34.17 -10.49
N GLN A 380 -18.81 -32.84 -10.52
CA GLN A 380 -19.47 -31.92 -9.59
C GLN A 380 -19.90 -30.63 -10.32
N PRO A 381 -21.10 -30.08 -10.04
CA PRO A 381 -21.49 -28.76 -10.54
C PRO A 381 -20.45 -27.70 -10.14
N GLY A 382 -20.04 -26.85 -11.08
CA GLY A 382 -19.08 -25.78 -10.82
C GLY A 382 -17.61 -26.18 -10.79
N VAL A 383 -17.24 -27.41 -11.16
CA VAL A 383 -15.83 -27.85 -11.26
C VAL A 383 -15.53 -28.40 -12.66
N ILE A 384 -14.47 -27.92 -13.31
CA ILE A 384 -13.99 -28.44 -14.59
C ILE A 384 -12.53 -28.88 -14.51
N THR A 385 -12.17 -29.88 -15.30
CA THR A 385 -10.77 -30.26 -15.54
C THR A 385 -10.22 -29.54 -16.75
N PHE A 386 -9.02 -28.97 -16.64
CA PHE A 386 -8.37 -28.25 -17.74
C PHE A 386 -6.95 -28.75 -17.95
N PRO A 387 -6.56 -29.16 -19.18
CA PRO A 387 -5.21 -29.66 -19.44
C PRO A 387 -4.14 -28.60 -19.18
N LYS A 388 -3.07 -28.99 -18.48
CA LYS A 388 -1.84 -28.21 -18.44
C LYS A 388 -1.27 -28.01 -19.85
N GLN A 389 -0.49 -26.95 -20.01
CA GLN A 389 0.15 -26.53 -21.25
C GLN A 389 -0.86 -26.31 -22.39
N SER A 390 -2.08 -25.87 -22.05
CA SER A 390 -3.09 -25.50 -23.04
C SER A 390 -2.70 -24.21 -23.76
N LYS A 391 -2.96 -24.16 -25.06
CA LYS A 391 -2.76 -22.97 -25.91
C LYS A 391 -3.98 -22.05 -25.90
N GLN A 392 -3.78 -20.85 -26.42
CA GLN A 392 -4.79 -19.80 -26.53
C GLN A 392 -6.16 -20.27 -27.06
N GLU A 393 -6.22 -21.06 -28.13
CA GLU A 393 -7.50 -21.48 -28.72
C GLU A 393 -8.32 -22.36 -27.78
N LYS A 394 -7.68 -23.32 -27.12
CA LYS A 394 -8.38 -24.24 -26.20
C LYS A 394 -8.92 -23.47 -24.98
N LEU A 395 -8.15 -22.49 -24.50
CA LEU A 395 -8.56 -21.60 -23.41
C LEU A 395 -9.82 -20.81 -23.80
N LEU A 396 -9.78 -20.12 -24.95
CA LEU A 396 -10.93 -19.37 -25.46
C LEU A 396 -12.14 -20.27 -25.72
N GLN A 397 -11.92 -21.45 -26.31
CA GLN A 397 -12.97 -22.41 -26.61
C GLN A 397 -13.68 -22.88 -25.34
N VAL A 398 -12.93 -23.37 -24.35
CA VAL A 398 -13.51 -23.92 -23.10
C VAL A 398 -14.24 -22.84 -22.32
N PHE A 399 -13.60 -21.68 -22.10
CA PHE A 399 -14.18 -20.64 -21.25
C PHE A 399 -15.26 -19.79 -21.92
N SER A 400 -15.44 -19.91 -23.25
CA SER A 400 -16.57 -19.30 -23.96
C SER A 400 -17.95 -19.78 -23.47
N SER A 401 -18.02 -20.99 -22.90
CA SER A 401 -19.24 -21.58 -22.35
C SER A 401 -19.56 -21.13 -20.92
N TYR A 402 -18.67 -20.34 -20.30
CA TYR A 402 -18.76 -19.92 -18.89
C TYR A 402 -18.73 -18.39 -18.74
N LYS A 403 -19.18 -17.64 -19.74
CA LYS A 403 -19.18 -16.17 -19.73
C LYS A 403 -20.01 -15.59 -18.57
N ASP A 404 -21.11 -16.23 -18.22
CA ASP A 404 -22.04 -15.76 -17.19
C ASP A 404 -21.60 -16.10 -15.76
N VAL A 405 -20.61 -16.98 -15.58
CA VAL A 405 -20.01 -17.27 -14.27
C VAL A 405 -19.28 -16.02 -13.79
N LYS A 406 -19.43 -15.64 -12.51
CA LYS A 406 -18.79 -14.43 -11.98
C LYS A 406 -17.33 -14.64 -11.63
N VAL A 407 -16.92 -15.82 -11.15
CA VAL A 407 -15.55 -16.10 -10.74
C VAL A 407 -15.04 -17.38 -11.38
N ILE A 408 -13.95 -17.31 -12.14
CA ILE A 408 -13.19 -18.47 -12.58
C ILE A 408 -11.97 -18.61 -11.66
N GLN A 409 -11.90 -19.72 -10.91
CA GLN A 409 -10.82 -19.96 -9.94
C GLN A 409 -9.96 -21.15 -10.35
N PHE A 410 -8.72 -20.89 -10.71
CA PHE A 410 -7.76 -21.96 -11.03
C PHE A 410 -7.15 -22.57 -9.76
N SER A 411 -6.97 -23.90 -9.78
CA SER A 411 -6.30 -24.64 -8.70
C SER A 411 -4.82 -24.29 -8.55
N SER A 412 -4.20 -23.83 -9.63
CA SER A 412 -2.83 -23.32 -9.76
C SER A 412 -2.69 -22.59 -11.10
N MET A 413 -1.69 -21.73 -11.25
CA MET A 413 -1.29 -21.15 -12.54
C MET A 413 -0.05 -21.83 -13.13
N GLU A 414 0.52 -22.79 -12.42
CA GLU A 414 1.67 -23.58 -12.87
C GLU A 414 1.30 -24.39 -14.11
N ASP A 415 1.96 -24.09 -15.21
CA ASP A 415 1.72 -24.66 -16.54
C ASP A 415 0.25 -24.54 -17.01
N ALA A 416 -0.53 -23.60 -16.51
CA ALA A 416 -1.92 -23.42 -16.95
C ALA A 416 -2.02 -22.95 -18.41
N PHE A 417 -0.99 -22.27 -18.91
CA PHE A 417 -0.98 -21.65 -20.23
C PHE A 417 0.38 -21.86 -20.90
N ALA A 418 0.37 -22.46 -22.08
CA ALA A 418 1.59 -22.69 -22.88
C ALA A 418 2.01 -21.48 -23.71
N GLY A 419 1.16 -20.46 -23.81
CA GLY A 419 1.44 -19.23 -24.54
C GLY A 419 0.42 -18.89 -25.62
N PHE A 420 0.60 -17.69 -26.17
CA PHE A 420 -0.21 -17.12 -27.23
C PHE A 420 0.12 -17.79 -28.56
N THR A 421 -0.91 -18.04 -29.36
CA THR A 421 -0.75 -18.48 -30.75
C THR A 421 -0.67 -17.29 -31.70
N ASP A 422 -1.33 -16.19 -31.35
CA ASP A 422 -1.23 -14.91 -32.02
C ASP A 422 -0.01 -14.14 -31.50
N LYS A 423 1.02 -14.03 -32.35
CA LYS A 423 2.29 -13.40 -31.99
C LYS A 423 2.19 -11.90 -31.79
N GLU A 424 1.30 -11.23 -32.49
CA GLU A 424 1.08 -9.80 -32.32
C GLU A 424 0.45 -9.52 -30.95
N LYS A 425 -0.56 -10.32 -30.57
CA LYS A 425 -1.14 -10.24 -29.21
C LYS A 425 -0.13 -10.57 -28.12
N GLU A 426 0.72 -11.58 -28.35
CA GLU A 426 1.79 -11.92 -27.43
C GLU A 426 2.72 -10.73 -27.20
N GLU A 427 3.20 -10.10 -28.27
CA GLU A 427 4.11 -8.96 -28.18
C GLU A 427 3.50 -7.78 -27.42
N LYS A 428 2.26 -7.44 -27.74
CA LYS A 428 1.50 -6.39 -27.04
C LYS A 428 1.32 -6.68 -25.55
N PHE A 429 0.92 -7.90 -25.21
CA PHE A 429 0.81 -8.35 -23.82
C PHE A 429 2.15 -8.23 -23.09
N ARG A 430 3.24 -8.73 -23.70
CA ARG A 430 4.59 -8.67 -23.12
C ARG A 430 5.04 -7.23 -22.93
N ASN A 431 4.75 -6.34 -23.88
CA ASN A 431 5.03 -4.91 -23.77
C ASN A 431 4.31 -4.26 -22.59
N ARG A 432 3.07 -4.65 -22.31
CA ARG A 432 2.34 -4.19 -21.12
C ARG A 432 2.96 -4.71 -19.84
N VAL A 433 3.03 -6.03 -19.67
CA VAL A 433 3.36 -6.62 -18.35
C VAL A 433 4.82 -6.50 -17.96
N LYS A 434 5.75 -6.29 -18.90
CA LYS A 434 7.16 -6.01 -18.56
C LYS A 434 7.30 -4.76 -17.69
N ARG A 435 6.39 -3.78 -17.84
CA ARG A 435 6.36 -2.51 -17.10
C ARG A 435 5.66 -2.59 -15.74
N TYR A 436 5.02 -3.71 -15.41
CA TYR A 436 4.21 -3.83 -14.19
C TYR A 436 5.03 -4.08 -12.94
N VAL A 437 6.26 -4.58 -13.07
CA VAL A 437 7.13 -4.89 -11.93
C VAL A 437 8.05 -3.72 -11.63
N GLY A 438 8.34 -3.53 -10.35
CA GLY A 438 9.15 -2.41 -9.86
C GLY A 438 10.58 -2.80 -9.53
N ILE A 439 11.08 -2.18 -8.46
CA ILE A 439 12.41 -2.43 -7.91
C ILE A 439 12.30 -2.94 -6.48
N TRP A 440 13.20 -3.83 -6.10
CA TRP A 440 13.58 -4.00 -4.71
C TRP A 440 14.71 -3.01 -4.39
N CYS A 441 14.53 -2.19 -3.36
CA CYS A 441 15.54 -1.25 -2.91
C CYS A 441 15.74 -1.41 -1.40
N CYS A 442 16.98 -1.50 -0.91
CA CYS A 442 18.25 -1.49 -1.66
C CYS A 442 19.35 -2.30 -0.95
N VAL A 443 20.30 -2.80 -1.75
CA VAL A 443 21.55 -3.39 -1.24
C VAL A 443 22.33 -2.32 -0.47
N LEU A 444 22.71 -2.65 0.78
CA LEU A 444 23.52 -1.77 1.64
C LEU A 444 24.84 -1.38 0.96
N SER A 445 25.22 -0.10 1.13
CA SER A 445 26.52 0.44 0.71
C SER A 445 26.83 0.29 -0.79
N ARG A 446 25.80 0.26 -1.65
CA ARG A 446 25.95 0.19 -3.11
C ARG A 446 25.14 1.30 -3.79
N ASP A 447 25.72 1.93 -4.81
CA ASP A 447 25.09 2.98 -5.62
C ASP A 447 25.39 2.74 -7.12
N PRO A 448 24.37 2.46 -7.96
CA PRO A 448 22.96 2.22 -7.61
C PRO A 448 22.78 0.91 -6.83
N GLY A 449 21.91 0.93 -5.82
CA GLY A 449 21.70 -0.20 -4.90
C GLY A 449 20.42 -1.00 -5.13
N HIS A 450 19.50 -0.52 -5.97
CA HIS A 450 18.24 -1.20 -6.26
C HIS A 450 18.42 -2.31 -7.29
N ILE A 451 17.47 -3.24 -7.30
CA ILE A 451 17.42 -4.38 -8.23
C ILE A 451 16.06 -4.39 -8.88
N TYR A 452 16.02 -4.40 -10.20
CA TYR A 452 14.77 -4.54 -10.94
C TYR A 452 14.21 -5.94 -10.79
N TYR A 453 12.94 -6.03 -10.40
CA TYR A 453 12.18 -7.24 -10.68
C TYR A 453 12.01 -7.36 -12.19
N ASP A 454 11.98 -8.59 -12.69
CA ASP A 454 11.89 -8.86 -14.11
C ASP A 454 10.79 -9.87 -14.37
N MET A 455 9.72 -9.43 -15.05
CA MET A 455 8.57 -10.28 -15.37
C MET A 455 8.97 -11.50 -16.22
N PHE A 456 10.10 -11.44 -16.94
CA PHE A 456 10.61 -12.48 -17.83
C PHE A 456 11.99 -13.00 -17.42
N TRP A 457 12.30 -12.95 -16.12
CA TRP A 457 13.57 -13.46 -15.56
C TRP A 457 13.87 -14.91 -15.98
N ASP A 458 12.83 -15.75 -16.12
CA ASP A 458 12.95 -17.19 -16.42
C ASP A 458 13.31 -17.48 -17.89
N GLU A 459 13.23 -16.47 -18.75
CA GLU A 459 13.64 -16.56 -20.16
C GLU A 459 15.07 -16.06 -20.38
N LYS A 460 15.75 -15.57 -19.34
CA LYS A 460 17.10 -14.99 -19.40
C LYS A 460 18.13 -15.94 -18.79
N PRO A 461 18.94 -16.65 -19.60
CA PRO A 461 19.94 -17.57 -19.08
C PRO A 461 20.93 -16.88 -18.15
N GLY A 462 21.13 -17.42 -16.95
CA GLY A 462 22.06 -16.89 -15.97
C GLY A 462 21.62 -15.59 -15.30
N TRP A 463 20.34 -15.22 -15.38
CA TRP A 463 19.79 -14.08 -14.66
C TRP A 463 20.06 -14.18 -13.16
N LYS A 464 20.43 -13.04 -12.55
CA LYS A 464 20.70 -12.92 -11.12
C LYS A 464 20.12 -11.60 -10.59
N PRO A 465 19.69 -11.56 -9.32
CA PRO A 465 19.23 -10.34 -8.67
C PRO A 465 20.43 -9.47 -8.26
N GLU A 466 21.02 -8.76 -9.23
CA GLU A 466 22.17 -7.88 -9.00
C GLU A 466 21.79 -6.43 -9.30
N PRO A 467 22.24 -5.45 -8.49
CA PRO A 467 22.05 -4.05 -8.82
C PRO A 467 22.81 -3.66 -10.10
N PRO A 468 22.38 -2.62 -10.83
CA PRO A 468 23.11 -2.13 -11.99
C PRO A 468 24.59 -1.89 -11.67
N LYS A 469 25.48 -2.13 -12.64
CA LYS A 469 26.92 -1.97 -12.42
C LYS A 469 27.36 -0.51 -12.43
N SER A 470 26.62 0.32 -13.17
CA SER A 470 26.84 1.76 -13.26
C SER A 470 25.50 2.49 -13.45
N ARG A 471 25.52 3.83 -13.38
CA ARG A 471 24.33 4.66 -13.61
C ARG A 471 23.90 4.66 -15.08
N GLU A 472 24.81 4.40 -16.00
CA GLU A 472 24.51 4.26 -17.43
C GLU A 472 23.78 2.95 -17.73
N GLU A 473 24.05 1.90 -16.96
CA GLU A 473 23.33 0.62 -17.03
C GLU A 473 22.05 0.61 -16.19
N ASP A 474 21.75 1.70 -15.47
CA ASP A 474 20.56 1.82 -14.64
C ASP A 474 19.34 2.23 -15.45
N HIS A 475 18.74 1.24 -16.09
CA HIS A 475 17.46 1.38 -16.76
C HIS A 475 16.58 0.15 -16.48
N PRO A 476 15.25 0.31 -16.49
CA PRO A 476 14.36 -0.84 -16.42
C PRO A 476 14.66 -1.88 -17.51
N PRO A 477 14.42 -3.18 -17.28
CA PRO A 477 14.81 -4.25 -18.19
C PRO A 477 13.99 -4.33 -19.50
N TRP A 478 13.37 -3.24 -19.98
CA TRP A 478 12.43 -3.24 -21.10
C TRP A 478 12.46 -2.05 -22.05
#